data_AF-A0A8H6X4C4-F1
#
_entry.id   AF-A0A8H6X4C4-F1
#
_cell.length_a   1.000
_cell.length_b   1.000
_cell.length_c   1.000
_cell.angle_alpha   90.00
_cell.angle_beta   90.00
_cell.angle_gamma   90.00
#
_symmetry.space_group_name_H-M   'P 1'
#
loop_
_entity.id
_entity.type
_entity.pdbx_description
1 polymer ?
#
loop_
_entity_poly.entity_id
_entity_poly.type
_entity_poly.pdbx_seq_one_letter_code
_entity_poly.pdbx_strand_id
1 'polypeptide(L)'
;MFLRILHAEQQYKKVEEYVIGIQKQLDAVVQFCTESWKPSEEQKKLLKSLLRHYIIRPITSYGDLVKIVESYIFDHAKQLRLGLYRDNPTVKSVIHELLMKENGALRSAVRKLVWASVEKNSVDDFTKTIIDLYHFPTNPATLPNDIMACMAPMHKVAKPLTNKESTRGGDTGFWKELEQELYTLFEKNGNERDSVKWRQWEQEIMREDNRIYNHYAATSSSRAQQEIDAALLSSGRGAGAAVGDEDVDDDSMAHEDREVHISGLGNLAALAAGPVVRSEEQ
;
A
#
# COMPACT_ATOMS: atom_id res chain seq x y z
N MET A 1 68.46 7.37 20.72
CA MET A 1 67.58 7.17 19.54
C MET A 1 66.61 5.99 19.76
N PHE A 2 67.12 4.81 20.13
CA PHE A 2 66.32 3.60 20.38
C PHE A 2 65.15 3.74 21.38
N LEU A 3 65.35 4.39 22.54
CA LEU A 3 64.27 4.58 23.53
C LEU A 3 63.07 5.38 23.01
N ARG A 4 63.29 6.32 22.08
CA ARG A 4 62.19 7.08 21.46
C ARG A 4 61.39 6.21 20.49
N ILE A 5 62.06 5.31 19.77
CA ILE A 5 61.43 4.35 18.86
C ILE A 5 60.57 3.38 19.68
N LEU A 6 61.11 2.80 20.74
CA LEU A 6 60.37 1.88 21.62
C LEU A 6 59.14 2.55 22.26
N HIS A 7 59.28 3.79 22.75
CA HIS A 7 58.15 4.54 23.29
C HIS A 7 57.08 4.80 22.22
N ALA A 8 57.47 5.18 21.00
CA ALA A 8 56.53 5.38 19.90
C ALA A 8 55.78 4.09 19.54
N GLU A 9 56.46 2.95 19.49
CA GLU A 9 55.83 1.64 19.24
C GLU A 9 54.82 1.25 20.34
N GLN A 10 55.13 1.54 21.60
CA GLN A 10 54.20 1.30 22.71
C GLN A 10 52.95 2.19 22.62
N GLN A 11 53.12 3.47 22.26
CA GLN A 11 51.99 4.37 22.05
C GLN A 11 51.14 3.93 20.86
N TYR A 12 51.76 3.50 19.77
CA TYR A 12 51.07 2.98 18.60
C TYR A 12 50.19 1.77 18.96
N LYS A 13 50.74 0.79 19.68
CA LYS A 13 49.98 -0.39 20.14
C LYS A 13 48.77 -0.01 21.01
N LYS A 14 48.94 0.94 21.93
CA LYS A 14 47.81 1.42 22.74
C LYS A 14 46.72 2.04 21.88
N VAL A 15 47.09 2.89 20.93
CA VAL A 15 46.11 3.51 20.02
C VAL A 15 45.41 2.44 19.17
N GLU A 16 46.13 1.44 18.69
CA GLU A 16 45.58 0.30 17.96
C GLU A 16 44.57 -0.49 18.80
N GLU A 17 44.91 -0.81 20.05
CA GLU A 17 44.01 -1.47 21.00
C GLU A 17 42.74 -0.63 21.27
N TYR A 18 42.89 0.69 21.43
CA TYR A 18 41.75 1.60 21.59
C TYR A 18 40.85 1.64 20.35
N VAL A 19 41.42 1.71 19.14
CA VAL A 19 40.66 1.71 17.88
C VAL A 19 39.88 0.40 17.71
N ILE A 20 40.51 -0.75 18.01
CA ILE A 20 39.84 -2.05 17.98
C ILE A 20 38.70 -2.10 19.01
N GLY A 21 38.93 -1.56 20.21
CA GLY A 21 37.91 -1.46 21.26
C GLY A 21 36.70 -0.63 20.82
N ILE A 22 36.95 0.54 20.22
CA ILE A 22 35.90 1.43 19.70
C ILE A 22 35.14 0.76 18.56
N GLN A 23 35.84 0.08 17.63
CA GLN A 23 35.19 -0.63 16.52
C GLN A 23 34.22 -1.69 17.03
N LYS A 24 34.62 -2.51 18.02
CA LYS A 24 33.73 -3.52 18.62
C LYS A 24 32.50 -2.91 19.30
N GLN A 25 32.68 -1.80 20.01
CA GLN A 25 31.55 -1.09 20.63
C GLN A 25 30.62 -0.50 19.58
N LEU A 26 31.17 0.07 18.50
CA LEU A 26 30.39 0.60 17.38
C LEU A 26 29.60 -0.51 16.68
N ASP A 27 30.22 -1.66 16.41
CA ASP A 27 29.56 -2.82 15.80
C ASP A 27 28.41 -3.32 16.68
N ALA A 28 28.59 -3.39 18.00
CA ALA A 28 27.54 -3.77 18.94
C ALA A 28 26.37 -2.77 18.95
N VAL A 29 26.65 -1.46 18.90
CA VAL A 29 25.61 -0.41 18.81
C VAL A 29 24.87 -0.51 17.47
N VAL A 30 25.59 -0.70 16.36
CA VAL A 30 24.99 -0.86 15.03
C VAL A 30 24.11 -2.09 14.96
N GLN A 31 24.54 -3.21 15.56
CA GLN A 31 23.73 -4.43 15.66
C GLN A 31 22.45 -4.17 16.46
N PHE A 32 22.55 -3.58 17.65
CA PHE A 32 21.40 -3.27 18.50
C PHE A 32 20.40 -2.32 17.81
N CYS A 33 20.92 -1.28 17.15
CA CYS A 33 20.10 -0.34 16.37
C CYS A 33 19.43 -1.02 15.17
N THR A 34 20.08 -2.02 14.57
CA THR A 34 19.52 -2.80 13.45
C THR A 34 18.39 -3.72 13.92
N GLU A 35 18.59 -4.42 15.03
CA GLU A 35 17.59 -5.33 15.61
C GLU A 35 16.35 -4.57 16.12
N SER A 36 16.55 -3.35 16.63
CA SER A 36 15.48 -2.51 17.18
C SER A 36 14.86 -1.56 16.17
N TRP A 37 15.25 -1.64 14.89
CA TRP A 37 14.79 -0.69 13.88
C TRP A 37 13.27 -0.82 13.65
N LYS A 38 12.57 0.32 13.63
CA LYS A 38 11.15 0.41 13.30
C LYS A 38 10.90 1.60 12.38
N PRO A 39 9.97 1.49 11.43
CA PRO A 39 9.59 2.64 10.61
C PRO A 39 8.91 3.69 11.50
N SER A 40 9.22 4.96 11.24
CA SER A 40 8.49 6.12 11.80
C SER A 40 7.02 6.11 11.40
N GLU A 41 6.18 6.83 12.14
CA GLU A 41 4.74 6.93 11.83
C GLU A 41 4.48 7.57 10.46
N GLU A 42 5.30 8.53 10.05
CA GLU A 42 5.24 9.16 8.73
C GLU A 42 5.56 8.14 7.63
N GLN A 43 6.59 7.30 7.83
CA GLN A 43 6.92 6.22 6.90
C GLN A 43 5.80 5.19 6.82
N LYS A 44 5.19 4.81 7.96
CA LYS A 44 4.03 3.90 7.95
C LYS A 44 2.85 4.49 7.16
N LYS A 45 2.52 5.76 7.38
CA LYS A 45 1.47 6.48 6.62
C LYS A 45 1.78 6.51 5.12
N LEU A 46 3.03 6.76 4.75
CA LEU A 46 3.49 6.76 3.36
C LEU A 46 3.37 5.37 2.72
N LEU A 47 3.86 4.32 3.40
CA LEU A 47 3.78 2.93 2.93
C LEU A 47 2.32 2.48 2.74
N LYS A 48 1.44 2.84 3.67
CA LYS A 48 -0.01 2.59 3.56
C LYS A 48 -0.63 3.33 2.38
N SER A 49 -0.21 4.56 2.12
CA SER A 49 -0.68 5.35 0.99
C SER A 49 -0.21 4.76 -0.34
N LEU A 50 1.01 4.22 -0.40
CA LEU A 50 1.51 3.48 -1.57
C LEU A 50 0.66 2.23 -1.83
N LEU A 51 0.37 1.41 -0.82
CA LEU A 51 -0.52 0.25 -0.97
C LEU A 51 -1.90 0.63 -1.51
N ARG A 52 -2.50 1.71 -0.98
CA ARG A 52 -3.77 2.27 -1.47
C ARG A 52 -3.69 2.70 -2.92
N HIS A 53 -2.60 3.37 -3.30
CA HIS A 53 -2.42 3.78 -4.68
C HIS A 53 -2.36 2.59 -5.63
N TYR A 54 -1.61 1.54 -5.29
CA TYR A 54 -1.46 0.39 -6.18
C TYR A 54 -2.68 -0.53 -6.22
N ILE A 55 -3.52 -0.60 -5.17
CA ILE A 55 -4.72 -1.46 -5.20
C ILE A 55 -5.79 -0.96 -6.19
N ILE A 56 -5.78 0.32 -6.55
CA ILE A 56 -6.73 0.90 -7.50
C ILE A 56 -6.21 0.91 -8.93
N ARG A 57 -4.96 0.47 -9.15
CA ARG A 57 -4.36 0.41 -10.49
C ARG A 57 -4.65 -0.91 -11.17
N PRO A 58 -4.68 -0.92 -12.52
CA PRO A 58 -4.74 -2.15 -13.27
C PRO A 58 -3.45 -2.96 -13.04
N ILE A 59 -3.58 -4.10 -12.36
CA ILE A 59 -2.49 -5.04 -12.12
C ILE A 59 -2.89 -6.45 -12.58
N THR A 60 -1.90 -7.29 -12.85
CA THR A 60 -2.10 -8.69 -13.28
C THR A 60 -2.70 -9.55 -12.18
N SER A 61 -2.23 -9.35 -10.94
CA SER A 61 -2.69 -10.07 -9.76
C SER A 61 -2.62 -9.19 -8.53
N TYR A 62 -3.68 -9.18 -7.72
CA TYR A 62 -3.66 -8.56 -6.38
C TYR A 62 -2.93 -9.42 -5.36
N GLY A 63 -2.67 -10.70 -5.65
CA GLY A 63 -1.81 -11.56 -4.84
C GLY A 63 -0.38 -11.04 -4.73
N ASP A 64 0.12 -10.40 -5.77
CA ASP A 64 1.49 -9.85 -5.83
C ASP A 64 1.58 -8.35 -5.45
N LEU A 65 0.49 -7.75 -4.96
CA LEU A 65 0.44 -6.31 -4.64
C LEU A 65 1.58 -5.87 -3.71
N VAL A 66 1.88 -6.65 -2.67
CA VAL A 66 2.97 -6.34 -1.72
C VAL A 66 4.31 -6.35 -2.44
N LYS A 67 4.58 -7.34 -3.29
CA LYS A 67 5.85 -7.42 -4.05
C LYS A 67 6.03 -6.25 -5.01
N ILE A 68 4.94 -5.81 -5.65
CA ILE A 68 4.96 -4.63 -6.53
C ILE A 68 5.35 -3.38 -5.72
N VAL A 69 4.75 -3.19 -4.54
CA VAL A 69 5.07 -2.07 -3.66
C VAL A 69 6.50 -2.17 -3.12
N GLU A 70 6.98 -3.36 -2.74
CA GLU A 70 8.36 -3.59 -2.31
C GLU A 70 9.38 -3.27 -3.40
N SER A 71 9.10 -3.68 -4.63
CA SER A 71 9.94 -3.35 -5.79
C SER A 71 10.02 -1.84 -5.99
N TYR A 72 8.88 -1.14 -5.88
CA TYR A 72 8.84 0.32 -5.94
C TYR A 72 9.64 0.97 -4.80
N ILE A 73 9.54 0.46 -3.57
CA ILE A 73 10.31 0.96 -2.42
C ILE A 73 11.79 0.71 -2.64
N PHE A 74 12.19 -0.44 -3.18
CA PHE A 74 13.57 -0.74 -3.51
C PHE A 74 14.14 0.28 -4.49
N ASP A 75 13.43 0.56 -5.58
CA ASP A 75 13.84 1.51 -6.61
C ASP A 75 13.90 2.96 -6.10
N HIS A 76 13.04 3.33 -5.16
CA HIS A 76 12.88 4.70 -4.66
C HIS A 76 13.28 4.90 -3.19
N ALA A 77 14.04 3.95 -2.63
CA ALA A 77 14.40 3.90 -1.21
C ALA A 77 14.94 5.23 -0.65
N LYS A 78 15.81 5.92 -1.41
CA LYS A 78 16.38 7.22 -1.02
C LYS A 78 15.32 8.31 -0.89
N GLN A 79 14.39 8.39 -1.83
CA GLN A 79 13.35 9.43 -1.88
C GLN A 79 12.30 9.22 -0.78
N LEU A 80 12.00 7.95 -0.48
CA LEU A 80 11.10 7.56 0.60
C LEU A 80 11.74 7.66 2.00
N ARG A 81 13.01 8.11 2.09
CA ARG A 81 13.81 8.12 3.32
C ARG A 81 13.94 6.74 3.97
N LEU A 82 13.95 5.70 3.15
CA LEU A 82 14.12 4.30 3.51
C LEU A 82 15.45 3.76 2.95
N GLY A 83 16.52 4.55 3.03
CA GLY A 83 17.81 4.22 2.42
C GLY A 83 18.36 2.84 2.85
N LEU A 84 18.14 2.46 4.11
CA LEU A 84 18.56 1.18 4.66
C LEU A 84 17.80 -0.03 4.07
N TYR A 85 16.65 0.19 3.43
CA TYR A 85 15.83 -0.91 2.88
C TYR A 85 16.55 -1.71 1.80
N ARG A 86 17.48 -1.12 1.04
CA ARG A 86 18.20 -1.85 -0.02
C ARG A 86 19.16 -2.89 0.54
N ASP A 87 19.90 -2.50 1.56
CA ASP A 87 21.07 -3.23 2.05
C ASP A 87 20.78 -4.08 3.29
N ASN A 88 19.81 -3.67 4.10
CA ASN A 88 19.55 -4.29 5.40
C ASN A 88 18.36 -5.30 5.33
N PRO A 89 18.60 -6.61 5.49
CA PRO A 89 17.54 -7.63 5.42
C PRO A 89 16.54 -7.52 6.58
N THR A 90 16.96 -7.06 7.76
CA THR A 90 16.05 -6.84 8.90
C THR A 90 15.03 -5.77 8.58
N VAL A 91 15.47 -4.65 7.99
CA VAL A 91 14.59 -3.58 7.54
C VAL A 91 13.61 -4.08 6.47
N LYS A 92 14.07 -4.94 5.54
CA LYS A 92 13.19 -5.57 4.54
C LYS A 92 12.11 -6.42 5.21
N SER A 93 12.48 -7.27 6.17
CA SER A 93 11.53 -8.13 6.89
C SER A 93 10.48 -7.30 7.64
N VAL A 94 10.90 -6.27 8.38
CA VAL A 94 9.99 -5.40 9.16
C VAL A 94 9.00 -4.67 8.23
N ILE A 95 9.47 -4.15 7.09
CA ILE A 95 8.60 -3.49 6.12
C ILE A 95 7.67 -4.50 5.43
N HIS A 96 8.16 -5.69 5.08
CA HIS A 96 7.35 -6.76 4.49
C HIS A 96 6.17 -7.15 5.39
N GLU A 97 6.44 -7.42 6.68
CA GLU A 97 5.43 -7.75 7.67
C GLU A 97 4.38 -6.63 7.82
N LEU A 98 4.84 -5.38 7.86
CA LEU A 98 3.95 -4.22 7.91
C LEU A 98 3.06 -4.14 6.67
N LEU A 99 3.62 -4.29 5.47
CA LEU A 99 2.88 -4.24 4.21
C LEU A 99 1.88 -5.39 4.09
N MET A 100 2.25 -6.61 4.51
CA MET A 100 1.35 -7.76 4.53
C MET A 100 0.15 -7.54 5.45
N LYS A 101 0.38 -7.01 6.66
CA LYS A 101 -0.69 -6.66 7.60
C LYS A 101 -1.62 -5.60 7.01
N GLU A 102 -1.08 -4.50 6.49
CA GLU A 102 -1.87 -3.41 5.92
C GLU A 102 -2.60 -3.83 4.64
N ASN A 103 -2.01 -4.70 3.81
CA ASN A 103 -2.63 -5.25 2.62
C ASN A 103 -3.91 -6.04 2.96
N GLY A 104 -3.86 -6.91 3.99
CA GLY A 104 -5.05 -7.64 4.43
C GLY A 104 -6.19 -6.71 4.87
N ALA A 105 -5.87 -5.68 5.66
CA ALA A 105 -6.85 -4.67 6.09
C ALA A 105 -7.41 -3.88 4.89
N LEU A 106 -6.54 -3.45 3.97
CA LEU A 106 -6.90 -2.70 2.77
C LEU A 106 -7.81 -3.51 1.84
N ARG A 107 -7.48 -4.78 1.59
CA ARG A 107 -8.32 -5.69 0.77
C ARG A 107 -9.71 -5.88 1.38
N SER A 108 -9.79 -5.99 2.70
CA SER A 108 -11.08 -6.06 3.40
C SER A 108 -11.88 -4.76 3.23
N ALA A 109 -11.22 -3.60 3.35
CA ALA A 109 -11.84 -2.30 3.17
C ALA A 109 -12.35 -2.10 1.73
N VAL A 110 -11.51 -2.35 0.71
CA VAL A 110 -11.89 -2.26 -0.71
C VAL A 110 -13.08 -3.15 -1.01
N ARG A 111 -13.06 -4.41 -0.57
CA ARG A 111 -14.19 -5.33 -0.78
C ARG A 111 -15.50 -4.79 -0.19
N LYS A 112 -15.46 -4.21 1.02
CA LYS A 112 -16.66 -3.59 1.63
C LYS A 112 -17.17 -2.42 0.79
N LEU A 113 -16.27 -1.58 0.27
CA LEU A 113 -16.64 -0.46 -0.60
C LEU A 113 -17.26 -0.95 -1.92
N VAL A 114 -16.69 -1.98 -2.54
CA VAL A 114 -17.26 -2.62 -3.74
C VAL A 114 -18.66 -3.17 -3.43
N TRP A 115 -18.86 -3.86 -2.30
CA TRP A 115 -20.17 -4.39 -1.92
C TRP A 115 -21.21 -3.30 -1.76
N ALA A 116 -20.87 -2.24 -1.01
CA ALA A 116 -21.75 -1.09 -0.81
C ALA A 116 -22.08 -0.38 -2.13
N SER A 117 -21.12 -0.34 -3.05
CA SER A 117 -21.26 0.28 -4.36
C SER A 117 -22.19 -0.50 -5.28
N VAL A 118 -22.04 -1.82 -5.36
CA VAL A 118 -22.81 -2.70 -6.26
C VAL A 118 -24.31 -2.61 -6.05
N GLU A 119 -24.77 -2.24 -4.86
CA GLU A 119 -26.20 -2.09 -4.54
C GLU A 119 -26.79 -0.75 -5.00
N LYS A 120 -25.97 0.32 -5.11
CA LYS A 120 -26.48 1.71 -5.07
C LYS A 120 -25.82 2.68 -6.05
N ASN A 121 -24.63 2.38 -6.56
CA ASN A 121 -23.79 3.32 -7.28
C ASN A 121 -23.39 2.80 -8.66
N SER A 122 -23.21 3.74 -9.59
CA SER A 122 -22.54 3.47 -10.87
C SER A 122 -21.04 3.21 -10.64
N VAL A 123 -20.36 2.53 -11.58
CA VAL A 123 -18.89 2.42 -11.53
C VAL A 123 -18.22 3.79 -11.58
N ASP A 124 -18.81 4.77 -12.26
CA ASP A 124 -18.27 6.13 -12.34
C ASP A 124 -18.23 6.79 -10.95
N ASP A 125 -19.36 6.77 -10.23
CA ASP A 125 -19.46 7.31 -8.87
C ASP A 125 -18.52 6.57 -7.91
N PHE A 126 -18.51 5.24 -8.02
CA PHE A 126 -17.63 4.39 -7.23
C PHE A 126 -16.16 4.71 -7.48
N THR A 127 -15.76 4.82 -8.75
CA THR A 127 -14.39 5.10 -9.15
C THR A 127 -13.96 6.47 -8.65
N LYS A 128 -14.85 7.46 -8.72
CA LYS A 128 -14.60 8.78 -8.14
C LYS A 128 -14.31 8.69 -6.65
N THR A 129 -15.16 8.01 -5.88
CA THR A 129 -14.94 7.83 -4.44
C THR A 129 -13.64 7.08 -4.15
N ILE A 130 -13.34 6.04 -4.92
CA ILE A 130 -12.10 5.26 -4.77
C ILE A 130 -10.86 6.10 -5.07
N ILE A 131 -10.89 6.91 -6.13
CA ILE A 131 -9.80 7.84 -6.45
C ILE A 131 -9.62 8.86 -5.32
N ASP A 132 -10.70 9.47 -4.84
CA ASP A 132 -10.62 10.45 -3.75
C ASP A 132 -10.01 9.88 -2.47
N LEU A 133 -10.24 8.59 -2.18
CA LEU A 133 -9.75 7.92 -0.98
C LEU A 133 -8.33 7.33 -1.12
N TYR A 134 -7.99 6.81 -2.29
CA TYR A 134 -6.84 5.93 -2.47
C TYR A 134 -5.83 6.42 -3.50
N HIS A 135 -6.17 7.42 -4.31
CA HIS A 135 -5.22 8.01 -5.23
C HIS A 135 -4.15 8.81 -4.49
N PHE A 136 -2.91 8.75 -4.98
CA PHE A 136 -1.77 9.45 -4.43
C PHE A 136 -0.79 9.75 -5.57
N PRO A 137 -0.14 10.93 -5.63
CA PRO A 137 -0.24 12.07 -4.71
C PRO A 137 -1.22 13.18 -5.13
N THR A 138 -1.68 13.22 -6.39
CA THR A 138 -2.56 14.30 -6.89
C THR A 138 -3.78 13.69 -7.56
N ASN A 139 -4.98 14.07 -7.14
CA ASN A 139 -6.20 13.54 -7.76
C ASN A 139 -6.29 14.02 -9.22
N PRO A 140 -6.49 13.10 -10.17
CA PRO A 140 -6.65 13.47 -11.56
C PRO A 140 -7.91 14.31 -11.73
N ALA A 141 -7.84 15.36 -12.55
CA ALA A 141 -8.98 16.26 -12.78
C ALA A 141 -10.15 15.54 -13.48
N THR A 142 -9.84 14.54 -14.30
CA THR A 142 -10.80 13.68 -14.99
C THR A 142 -10.61 12.24 -14.54
N LEU A 143 -11.70 11.47 -14.45
CA LEU A 143 -11.63 10.05 -14.11
C LEU A 143 -10.82 9.30 -15.17
N PRO A 144 -9.69 8.66 -14.81
CA PRO A 144 -8.91 7.87 -15.74
C PRO A 144 -9.65 6.60 -16.14
N ASN A 145 -9.78 6.36 -17.45
CA ASN A 145 -10.51 5.20 -17.99
C ASN A 145 -9.89 3.85 -17.55
N ASP A 146 -8.57 3.80 -17.37
CA ASP A 146 -7.84 2.61 -16.93
C ASP A 146 -8.23 2.20 -15.51
N ILE A 147 -8.40 3.16 -14.60
CA ILE A 147 -8.88 2.92 -13.23
C ILE A 147 -10.36 2.50 -13.27
N MET A 148 -11.20 3.19 -14.04
CA MET A 148 -12.62 2.82 -14.16
C MET A 148 -12.81 1.39 -14.69
N ALA A 149 -12.06 1.04 -15.74
CA ALA A 149 -12.07 -0.31 -16.29
C ALA A 149 -11.49 -1.35 -15.32
N CYS A 150 -10.64 -0.95 -14.36
CA CYS A 150 -10.18 -1.82 -13.29
C CYS A 150 -11.26 -2.04 -12.21
N MET A 151 -12.13 -1.06 -11.96
CA MET A 151 -13.22 -1.17 -11.00
C MET A 151 -14.40 -2.01 -11.52
N ALA A 152 -14.66 -1.97 -12.83
CA ALA A 152 -15.81 -2.68 -13.41
C ALA A 152 -15.78 -4.22 -13.21
N PRO A 153 -14.64 -4.94 -13.37
CA PRO A 153 -14.53 -6.35 -13.00
C PRO A 153 -14.83 -6.61 -11.52
N MET A 154 -14.44 -5.70 -10.62
CA MET A 154 -14.76 -5.85 -9.19
C MET A 154 -16.27 -5.82 -8.96
N HIS A 155 -17.00 -4.90 -9.61
CA HIS A 155 -18.46 -4.87 -9.59
C HIS A 155 -19.08 -6.14 -10.16
N LYS A 156 -18.61 -6.58 -11.34
CA LYS A 156 -19.08 -7.78 -12.03
C LYS A 156 -18.94 -9.03 -11.16
N VAL A 157 -17.80 -9.22 -10.50
CA VAL A 157 -17.53 -10.36 -9.61
C VAL A 157 -18.32 -10.24 -8.30
N ALA A 158 -18.45 -9.04 -7.76
CA ALA A 158 -19.15 -8.81 -6.49
C ALA A 158 -20.67 -9.05 -6.59
N LYS A 159 -21.30 -8.66 -7.70
CA LYS A 159 -22.77 -8.76 -7.90
C LYS A 159 -23.39 -10.15 -7.64
N PRO A 160 -22.86 -11.27 -8.16
CA PRO A 160 -23.40 -12.58 -7.81
C PRO A 160 -23.08 -12.98 -6.36
N LEU A 161 -21.98 -12.50 -5.80
CA LEU A 161 -21.52 -12.86 -4.45
C LEU A 161 -22.27 -12.12 -3.34
N THR A 162 -22.78 -10.90 -3.59
CA THR A 162 -23.62 -10.16 -2.64
C THR A 162 -24.94 -10.87 -2.34
N ASN A 163 -25.47 -11.61 -3.32
CA ASN A 163 -26.72 -12.37 -3.19
C ASN A 163 -26.55 -13.75 -2.56
N LYS A 164 -25.31 -14.22 -2.37
CA LYS A 164 -25.02 -15.53 -1.80
C LYS A 164 -24.98 -15.43 -0.27
N GLU A 165 -25.70 -16.31 0.41
CA GLU A 165 -25.60 -16.43 1.86
C GLU A 165 -24.14 -16.74 2.25
N SER A 166 -23.56 -15.90 3.10
CA SER A 166 -22.20 -16.07 3.60
C SER A 166 -22.20 -16.00 5.12
N THR A 167 -21.37 -16.85 5.73
CA THR A 167 -21.16 -16.81 7.18
C THR A 167 -20.47 -15.51 7.54
N ARG A 168 -20.98 -14.81 8.55
CA ARG A 168 -20.37 -13.58 9.07
C ARG A 168 -18.90 -13.83 9.41
N GLY A 169 -18.00 -13.07 8.79
CA GLY A 169 -16.55 -13.18 8.98
C GLY A 169 -15.85 -14.25 8.15
N GLY A 170 -16.58 -15.03 7.35
CA GLY A 170 -16.01 -16.00 6.42
C GLY A 170 -15.40 -15.35 5.18
N ASP A 171 -14.57 -16.11 4.47
CA ASP A 171 -14.09 -15.72 3.15
C ASP A 171 -15.24 -15.78 2.13
N THR A 172 -15.55 -14.63 1.53
CA THR A 172 -16.56 -14.50 0.47
C THR A 172 -16.14 -15.14 -0.86
N GLY A 173 -14.86 -15.46 -1.04
CA GLY A 173 -14.29 -15.90 -2.31
C GLY A 173 -14.06 -14.77 -3.32
N PHE A 174 -14.48 -13.52 -3.00
CA PHE A 174 -14.38 -12.35 -3.90
C PHE A 174 -13.02 -12.22 -4.58
N TRP A 175 -11.96 -12.22 -3.77
CA TRP A 175 -10.61 -12.03 -4.29
C TRP A 175 -10.18 -13.17 -5.20
N LYS A 176 -10.52 -14.42 -4.87
CA LYS A 176 -10.19 -15.59 -5.69
C LYS A 176 -10.87 -15.52 -7.06
N GLU A 177 -12.16 -15.17 -7.09
CA GLU A 177 -12.91 -15.01 -8.34
C GLU A 177 -12.38 -13.82 -9.17
N LEU A 178 -11.99 -12.72 -8.50
CA LEU A 178 -11.38 -11.57 -9.17
C LEU A 178 -10.03 -11.92 -9.80
N GLU A 179 -9.16 -12.67 -9.12
CA GLU A 179 -7.88 -13.14 -9.69
C GLU A 179 -8.10 -14.01 -10.93
N GLN A 180 -9.14 -14.87 -10.91
CA GLN A 180 -9.47 -15.71 -12.06
C GLN A 180 -9.97 -14.90 -13.26
N GLU A 181 -10.81 -13.88 -13.02
CA GLU A 181 -11.26 -12.96 -14.07
C GLU A 181 -10.07 -12.19 -14.66
N LEU A 182 -9.17 -11.67 -13.81
CA LEU A 182 -7.96 -10.97 -14.26
C LEU A 182 -7.05 -11.89 -15.07
N TYR A 183 -6.79 -13.11 -14.60
CA TYR A 183 -5.98 -14.09 -15.33
C TYR A 183 -6.53 -14.33 -16.73
N THR A 184 -7.83 -14.62 -16.84
CA THR A 184 -8.53 -14.83 -18.13
C THR A 184 -8.40 -13.60 -19.03
N LEU A 185 -8.51 -12.41 -18.44
CA LEU A 185 -8.42 -11.15 -19.13
C LEU A 185 -7.02 -10.89 -19.71
N PHE A 186 -5.97 -11.19 -18.93
CA PHE A 186 -4.58 -11.08 -19.37
C PHE A 186 -4.22 -12.14 -20.40
N GLU A 187 -4.72 -13.38 -20.28
CA GLU A 187 -4.55 -14.40 -21.33
C GLU A 187 -5.17 -13.96 -22.67
N LYS A 188 -6.34 -13.31 -22.64
CA LYS A 188 -7.04 -12.86 -23.85
C LYS A 188 -6.38 -11.66 -24.51
N ASN A 189 -5.94 -10.68 -23.71
CA ASN A 189 -5.48 -9.38 -24.22
C ASN A 189 -3.95 -9.23 -24.28
N GLY A 190 -3.21 -10.09 -23.60
CA GLY A 190 -1.75 -10.01 -23.45
C GLY A 190 -1.31 -9.05 -22.34
N ASN A 191 0.00 -8.98 -22.09
CA ASN A 191 0.58 -8.18 -21.00
C ASN A 191 0.72 -6.68 -21.34
N GLU A 192 0.69 -6.32 -22.62
CA GLU A 192 0.85 -4.94 -23.08
C GLU A 192 -0.45 -4.14 -22.95
N ARG A 193 -0.62 -3.48 -21.80
CA ARG A 193 -1.81 -2.65 -21.48
C ARG A 193 -2.11 -1.54 -22.48
N ASP A 194 -1.11 -1.05 -23.20
CA ASP A 194 -1.28 0.01 -24.19
C ASP A 194 -1.84 -0.48 -25.54
N SER A 195 -1.99 -1.80 -25.72
CA SER A 195 -2.44 -2.38 -26.97
C SER A 195 -3.91 -2.07 -27.30
N VAL A 196 -4.26 -2.15 -28.58
CA VAL A 196 -5.62 -1.87 -29.08
C VAL A 196 -6.67 -2.79 -28.42
N LYS A 197 -6.30 -4.05 -28.13
CA LYS A 197 -7.19 -5.02 -27.49
C LYS A 197 -7.64 -4.56 -26.10
N TRP A 198 -6.71 -4.04 -25.30
CA TRP A 198 -7.02 -3.51 -23.97
C TRP A 198 -7.96 -2.32 -24.05
N ARG A 199 -7.68 -1.34 -24.92
CA ARG A 199 -8.56 -0.16 -25.09
C ARG A 199 -9.97 -0.54 -25.53
N GLN A 200 -10.10 -1.53 -26.42
CA GLN A 200 -11.40 -2.05 -26.84
C GLN A 200 -12.16 -2.70 -25.68
N TRP A 201 -11.47 -3.53 -24.91
CA TRP A 201 -12.04 -4.16 -23.72
C TRP A 201 -12.46 -3.13 -22.66
N GLU A 202 -11.63 -2.12 -22.38
CA GLU A 202 -11.94 -1.04 -21.43
C GLU A 202 -13.24 -0.32 -21.82
N GLN A 203 -13.38 0.03 -23.11
CA GLN A 203 -14.61 0.64 -23.62
C GLN A 203 -15.83 -0.28 -23.53
N GLU A 204 -15.64 -1.58 -23.79
CA GLU A 204 -16.70 -2.58 -23.72
C GLU A 204 -17.20 -2.79 -22.28
N ILE A 205 -16.28 -2.98 -21.32
CA ILE A 205 -16.63 -3.23 -19.92
C ILE A 205 -17.28 -1.99 -19.29
N MET A 206 -16.79 -0.78 -19.62
CA MET A 206 -17.42 0.48 -19.19
C MET A 206 -18.83 0.65 -19.77
N ARG A 207 -19.04 0.26 -21.04
CA ARG A 207 -20.36 0.34 -21.67
C ARG A 207 -21.35 -0.65 -21.05
N GLU A 208 -20.90 -1.88 -20.80
CA GLU A 208 -21.74 -2.91 -20.19
C GLU A 208 -22.10 -2.56 -18.75
N ASP A 209 -21.14 -2.05 -17.98
CA ASP A 209 -21.41 -1.61 -16.62
C ASP A 209 -22.43 -0.45 -16.59
N ASN A 210 -22.22 0.56 -17.43
CA ASN A 210 -23.19 1.65 -17.60
C ASN A 210 -24.58 1.12 -17.98
N ARG A 211 -24.68 0.12 -18.86
CA ARG A 211 -25.98 -0.48 -19.21
C ARG A 211 -26.68 -1.10 -18.00
N ILE A 212 -25.94 -1.67 -17.05
CA ILE A 212 -26.47 -2.33 -15.86
C ILE A 212 -26.82 -1.30 -14.77
N TYR A 213 -25.99 -0.27 -14.57
CA TYR A 213 -26.04 0.59 -13.38
C TYR A 213 -26.48 2.03 -13.63
N ASN A 214 -26.65 2.48 -14.88
CA ASN A 214 -27.05 3.86 -15.19
C ASN A 214 -28.43 4.27 -14.63
N HIS A 215 -29.27 3.30 -14.26
CA HIS A 215 -30.55 3.59 -13.58
C HIS A 215 -30.38 4.16 -12.16
N TYR A 216 -29.24 3.95 -11.50
CA TYR A 216 -29.03 4.35 -10.10
C TYR A 216 -28.48 5.77 -9.94
N ALA A 217 -27.86 6.35 -10.99
CA ALA A 217 -27.21 7.67 -10.94
C ALA A 217 -28.15 8.83 -10.56
N ALA A 218 -29.47 8.67 -10.73
CA ALA A 218 -30.45 9.73 -10.44
C ALA A 218 -30.79 9.92 -8.96
N THR A 219 -30.37 9.02 -8.04
CA THR A 219 -30.99 8.96 -6.67
C THR A 219 -30.00 8.95 -5.48
N SER A 220 -28.69 8.79 -5.67
CA SER A 220 -27.84 8.20 -4.60
C SER A 220 -26.78 9.08 -3.90
N SER A 221 -26.46 10.30 -4.33
CA SER A 221 -25.13 10.87 -4.02
C SER A 221 -24.85 11.22 -2.53
N SER A 222 -25.85 11.53 -1.71
CA SER A 222 -25.59 12.01 -0.33
C SER A 222 -25.44 10.90 0.72
N ARG A 223 -26.07 9.73 0.54
CA ARG A 223 -26.13 8.69 1.59
C ARG A 223 -25.01 7.67 1.46
N ALA A 224 -24.59 7.36 0.23
CA ALA A 224 -23.47 6.47 -0.03
C ALA A 224 -22.16 6.99 0.59
N GLN A 225 -21.93 8.31 0.52
CA GLN A 225 -20.75 8.94 1.11
C GLN A 225 -20.67 8.71 2.63
N GLN A 226 -21.80 8.84 3.34
CA GLN A 226 -21.86 8.63 4.80
C GLN A 226 -21.58 7.18 5.21
N GLU A 227 -22.04 6.20 4.43
CA GLU A 227 -21.79 4.77 4.69
C GLU A 227 -20.31 4.41 4.42
N ILE A 228 -19.70 5.03 3.42
CA ILE A 228 -18.28 4.88 3.09
C ILE A 228 -17.40 5.47 4.20
N ASP A 229 -17.72 6.67 4.68
CA ASP A 229 -17.02 7.32 5.79
C ASP A 229 -17.13 6.47 7.07
N ALA A 230 -18.30 5.90 7.35
CA ALA A 230 -18.49 4.98 8.46
C ALA A 230 -17.67 3.68 8.30
N ALA A 231 -17.58 3.12 7.09
CA ALA A 231 -16.77 1.94 6.81
C ALA A 231 -15.27 2.20 7.01
N LEU A 232 -14.80 3.40 6.62
CA LEU A 232 -13.42 3.85 6.85
C LEU A 232 -13.11 4.02 8.34
N LEU A 233 -14.00 4.66 9.10
CA LEU A 233 -13.85 4.84 10.55
C LEU A 233 -13.84 3.50 11.29
N SER A 234 -14.68 2.53 10.86
CA SER A 234 -14.70 1.18 11.44
C SER A 234 -13.43 0.39 11.16
N SER A 235 -12.78 0.63 10.03
CA SER A 235 -11.56 -0.09 9.62
C SER A 235 -10.29 0.50 10.25
N GLY A 236 -10.33 1.75 10.72
CA GLY A 236 -9.21 2.41 11.41
C GLY A 236 -9.05 2.04 12.89
N ARG A 237 -10.11 1.60 13.56
CA ARG A 237 -10.11 1.29 15.00
C ARG A 237 -9.79 -0.17 15.38
N GLY A 238 -9.67 -1.08 14.41
CA GLY A 238 -9.68 -2.52 14.66
C GLY A 238 -8.34 -3.23 14.88
N ALA A 239 -7.19 -2.54 14.89
CA ALA A 239 -5.87 -3.21 14.87
C ALA A 239 -5.00 -2.98 16.12
N GLY A 240 -5.57 -2.47 17.22
CA GLY A 240 -4.84 -2.11 18.44
C GLY A 240 -5.31 -2.72 19.76
N ALA A 241 -6.36 -3.54 19.80
CA ALA A 241 -6.92 -4.03 21.07
C ALA A 241 -6.84 -5.57 21.18
N ALA A 242 -5.64 -6.05 21.48
CA ALA A 242 -5.38 -7.35 22.10
C ALA A 242 -3.97 -7.32 22.73
N VAL A 243 -3.75 -6.38 23.65
CA VAL A 243 -2.64 -6.43 24.60
C VAL A 243 -3.30 -6.33 25.97
N GLY A 244 -2.87 -7.23 26.86
CA GLY A 244 -3.54 -7.55 28.11
C GLY A 244 -3.80 -6.35 29.00
N ASP A 245 -4.92 -6.48 29.72
CA ASP A 245 -5.25 -5.81 30.98
C ASP A 245 -4.03 -5.89 31.92
N GLU A 246 -3.24 -4.83 31.95
CA GLU A 246 -2.49 -4.42 33.13
C GLU A 246 -2.96 -3.01 33.45
N ASP A 247 -3.78 -2.93 34.51
CA ASP A 247 -4.27 -1.70 35.12
C ASP A 247 -3.08 -0.79 35.48
N VAL A 248 -2.81 0.18 34.62
CA VAL A 248 -1.96 1.33 34.94
C VAL A 248 -2.84 2.56 34.80
N ASP A 249 -3.32 3.03 35.95
CA ASP A 249 -3.81 4.39 36.12
C ASP A 249 -2.68 5.36 35.74
N ASP A 250 -2.76 6.00 34.58
CA ASP A 250 -1.93 7.17 34.31
C ASP A 250 -2.63 8.20 33.42
N ASP A 251 -2.28 9.42 33.75
CA ASP A 251 -3.02 10.66 33.69
C ASP A 251 -2.99 11.31 32.31
N SER A 252 -3.98 12.16 32.11
CA SER A 252 -4.20 13.09 31.01
C SER A 252 -2.99 13.54 30.16
N MET A 253 -3.05 13.28 28.85
CA MET A 253 -2.46 14.15 27.82
C MET A 253 -3.37 14.15 26.58
N ALA A 254 -4.13 15.22 26.43
CA ALA A 254 -4.85 15.55 25.20
C ALA A 254 -3.83 15.88 24.11
N HIS A 255 -3.55 14.93 23.22
CA HIS A 255 -2.82 15.20 22.00
C HIS A 255 -3.77 15.76 20.95
N GLU A 256 -3.64 17.06 20.68
CA GLU A 256 -4.22 17.72 19.53
C GLU A 256 -3.73 17.05 18.24
N ASP A 257 -4.68 16.50 17.48
CA ASP A 257 -4.48 16.02 16.10
C ASP A 257 -4.09 17.19 15.21
N ARG A 258 -2.79 17.51 15.19
CA ARG A 258 -2.22 18.50 14.30
C ARG A 258 -2.05 17.86 12.93
N GLU A 259 -2.93 18.22 11.99
CA GLU A 259 -2.78 17.89 10.57
C GLU A 259 -1.39 18.36 10.08
N VAL A 260 -0.47 17.41 9.92
CA VAL A 260 0.84 17.68 9.34
C VAL A 260 0.62 17.87 7.84
N HIS A 261 0.58 19.13 7.41
CA HIS A 261 0.54 19.49 6.01
C HIS A 261 1.90 19.12 5.38
N ILE A 262 1.93 18.00 4.65
CA ILE A 262 3.16 17.47 4.04
C ILE A 262 3.52 18.27 2.79
N SER A 263 3.96 19.51 2.96
CA SER A 263 4.39 20.41 1.88
C SER A 263 5.78 20.08 1.30
N GLY A 264 6.46 19.06 1.83
CA GLY A 264 7.77 18.59 1.36
C GLY A 264 7.75 17.47 0.29
N LEU A 265 6.59 17.01 -0.16
CA LEU A 265 6.44 15.89 -1.12
C LEU A 265 6.19 16.32 -2.57
N GLY A 266 6.41 17.60 -2.90
CA GLY A 266 6.06 18.23 -4.19
C GLY A 266 6.66 17.61 -5.46
N ASN A 267 7.46 16.54 -5.37
CA ASN A 267 8.03 15.83 -6.52
C ASN A 267 7.68 14.33 -6.60
N LEU A 268 6.81 13.80 -5.73
CA LEU A 268 6.40 12.38 -5.81
C LEU A 268 5.44 12.08 -6.98
N ALA A 269 4.77 13.09 -7.54
CA ALA A 269 3.84 12.91 -8.65
C ALA A 269 4.51 12.39 -9.92
N ALA A 270 5.76 12.80 -10.18
CA ALA A 270 6.55 12.32 -11.32
C ALA A 270 7.05 10.88 -11.14
N LEU A 271 7.06 10.34 -9.92
CA LEU A 271 7.57 9.01 -9.59
C LEU A 271 6.47 7.93 -9.56
N ALA A 272 5.21 8.31 -9.37
CA ALA A 272 4.07 7.40 -9.41
C ALA A 272 3.68 6.95 -10.83
N ALA A 273 4.28 7.53 -11.87
CA ALA A 273 4.26 6.96 -13.22
C ALA A 273 4.99 5.61 -13.18
N GLY A 274 4.21 4.53 -13.06
CA GLY A 274 4.69 3.21 -12.65
C GLY A 274 5.82 2.67 -13.53
N PRO A 275 6.64 1.74 -13.00
CA PRO A 275 7.66 1.09 -13.79
C PRO A 275 6.99 0.35 -14.96
N VAL A 276 7.46 0.63 -16.18
CA VAL A 276 7.25 -0.29 -17.32
C VAL A 276 7.88 -1.61 -16.88
N VAL A 277 7.05 -2.62 -16.61
CA VAL A 277 7.50 -3.99 -16.32
C VAL A 277 8.32 -4.43 -17.53
N ARG A 278 9.64 -4.30 -17.44
CA ARG A 278 10.55 -4.88 -18.41
C ARG A 278 10.52 -6.37 -18.13
N SER A 279 9.78 -7.11 -18.94
CA SER A 279 9.91 -8.56 -19.02
C SER A 279 11.38 -8.86 -19.30
N GLU A 280 12.09 -9.38 -18.30
CA GLU A 280 13.39 -10.01 -18.54
C GLU A 280 13.13 -11.25 -19.40
N GLU A 281 13.50 -11.17 -20.68
CA GLU A 281 13.57 -12.34 -21.56
C GLU A 281 14.57 -13.33 -20.95
N GLN A 282 14.06 -14.51 -20.57
CA GLN A 282 14.84 -15.72 -20.33
C GLN A 282 14.99 -16.50 -21.63
#